data_AF-A0A5P1EZ56-F1
#
_entry.id   AF-A0A5P1EZ56-F1
#
_cell.length_a   1.000
_cell.length_b   1.000
_cell.length_c   1.000
_cell.angle_alpha   90.00
_cell.angle_beta   90.00
_cell.angle_gamma   90.00
#
_symmetry.space_group_name_H-M   'P 1'
#
loop_
_entity.id
_entity.type
_entity.pdbx_description
1 polymer ?
#
loop_
_entity_poly.entity_id
_entity_poly.type
_entity_poly.pdbx_seq_one_letter_code
_entity_poly.pdbx_strand_id
1 'polypeptide(L)'
;MDAEKLRENAHKMVDFIADYYKSLESYPVLSQVKPGYLRELLPHSAPDLPESLQDVLDDIRQKIIPDGYFCYLFWTWTAKAQFMLTLRMMRKKVKKEKKRPE
;
A
#
# COMPACT_ATOMS: atom_id res chain seq x y z
N MET A 1 -5.57 33.31 -6.53
CA MET A 1 -6.52 32.37 -7.16
C MET A 1 -7.87 33.06 -7.17
N ASP A 2 -8.54 33.10 -8.33
CA ASP A 2 -9.84 33.76 -8.48
C ASP A 2 -10.99 32.90 -7.91
N ALA A 3 -12.08 33.52 -7.48
CA ALA A 3 -13.21 32.84 -6.83
C ALA A 3 -13.92 31.87 -7.77
N GLU A 4 -14.11 32.24 -9.03
CA GLU A 4 -14.72 31.34 -10.03
C GLU A 4 -13.81 30.15 -10.34
N LYS A 5 -12.50 30.38 -10.46
CA LYS A 5 -11.53 29.30 -10.68
C LYS A 5 -11.45 28.33 -9.50
N LEU A 6 -11.63 28.83 -8.27
CA LEU A 6 -11.76 27.98 -7.09
C LEU A 6 -13.04 27.15 -7.15
N ARG A 7 -14.16 27.75 -7.56
CA ARG A 7 -15.45 27.06 -7.67
C ARG A 7 -15.39 25.91 -8.69
N GLU A 8 -14.85 26.18 -9.87
CA GLU A 8 -14.62 25.15 -10.91
C GLU A 8 -13.74 24.00 -10.40
N ASN A 9 -12.63 24.33 -9.75
CA ASN A 9 -11.71 23.35 -9.19
C ASN A 9 -12.33 22.52 -8.07
N ALA A 10 -13.15 23.15 -7.22
CA ALA A 10 -13.86 22.48 -6.13
C ALA A 10 -14.89 21.47 -6.67
N HIS A 11 -15.63 21.84 -7.72
CA HIS A 11 -16.55 20.90 -8.39
C HIS A 11 -15.81 19.67 -8.90
N LYS A 12 -14.69 19.86 -9.62
CA LYS A 12 -13.85 18.74 -10.10
C LYS A 12 -13.35 17.84 -8.97
N MET A 13 -12.98 18.42 -7.82
CA MET A 13 -12.53 17.66 -6.65
C MET A 13 -13.66 16.84 -6.03
N VAL A 14 -14.86 17.42 -5.91
CA VAL A 14 -16.04 16.71 -5.37
C VAL A 14 -16.43 15.56 -6.29
N ASP A 15 -16.45 15.77 -7.61
CA ASP A 15 -16.73 14.73 -8.60
C ASP A 15 -15.72 13.58 -8.50
N PHE A 16 -14.43 13.91 -8.36
CA PHE A 16 -13.37 12.92 -8.15
C PHE A 16 -13.59 12.06 -6.89
N ILE A 17 -13.97 12.69 -5.77
CA ILE A 17 -14.25 11.97 -4.52
C ILE A 17 -15.46 11.05 -4.70
N ALA A 18 -16.53 11.54 -5.33
CA ALA A 18 -17.73 10.75 -5.59
C ALA A 18 -17.42 9.51 -6.46
N ASP A 19 -16.64 9.69 -7.52
CA ASP A 19 -16.21 8.59 -8.40
C ASP A 19 -15.30 7.58 -7.70
N TYR A 20 -14.42 8.04 -6.81
CA TYR A 20 -13.60 7.16 -5.97
C TYR A 20 -14.46 6.29 -5.05
N TYR A 21 -15.45 6.87 -4.37
CA TYR A 21 -16.37 6.09 -3.52
C TYR A 21 -17.21 5.11 -4.32
N LYS A 22 -17.62 5.47 -5.53
CA LYS A 22 -18.39 4.58 -6.42
C LYS A 22 -17.58 3.37 -6.90
N SER A 23 -16.28 3.55 -7.11
CA SER A 23 -15.36 2.50 -7.57
C SER A 23 -14.62 1.79 -6.43
N LEU A 24 -14.89 2.15 -5.18
CA LEU A 24 -14.17 1.68 -3.99
C LEU A 24 -14.21 0.15 -3.84
N GLU A 25 -15.32 -0.48 -4.23
CA GLU A 25 -15.49 -1.95 -4.18
C GLU A 25 -14.65 -2.70 -5.22
N SER A 26 -14.26 -2.04 -6.32
CA SER A 26 -13.43 -2.64 -7.36
C SER A 26 -11.94 -2.63 -7.02
N TYR A 27 -11.51 -1.79 -6.08
CA TYR A 27 -10.12 -1.73 -5.69
C TYR A 27 -9.81 -2.83 -4.67
N PRO A 28 -8.68 -3.53 -4.82
CA PRO A 28 -8.26 -4.48 -3.82
C PRO A 28 -8.01 -3.71 -2.51
N VAL A 29 -8.65 -4.16 -1.43
CA VAL A 29 -8.45 -3.60 -0.07
C VAL A 29 -6.96 -3.65 0.33
N LEU A 30 -6.21 -4.59 -0.26
CA LEU A 30 -4.78 -4.78 -0.07
C LEU A 30 -4.02 -4.28 -1.29
N SER A 31 -3.03 -3.43 -1.07
CA SER A 31 -2.15 -3.00 -2.15
C SER A 31 -1.10 -4.03 -2.56
N GLN A 32 -0.69 -3.95 -3.82
CA GLN A 32 0.09 -4.96 -4.54
C GLN A 32 1.47 -4.51 -5.05
N VAL A 33 1.88 -3.26 -4.85
CA VAL A 33 3.15 -2.70 -5.34
C VAL A 33 4.28 -2.76 -4.28
N LYS A 34 5.47 -2.22 -4.57
CA LYS A 34 6.67 -2.40 -3.74
C LYS A 34 6.98 -1.16 -2.90
N PRO A 35 7.54 -1.31 -1.68
CA PRO A 35 8.07 -0.18 -0.92
C PRO A 35 9.07 0.64 -1.76
N GLY A 36 8.87 1.95 -1.82
CA GLY A 36 9.72 2.87 -2.61
C GLY A 36 9.26 3.14 -4.04
N TYR A 37 8.18 2.52 -4.52
CA TYR A 37 7.68 2.71 -5.90
C TYR A 37 7.40 4.18 -6.27
N LEU A 38 6.84 4.98 -5.35
CA LEU A 38 6.56 6.40 -5.60
C LEU A 38 7.82 7.19 -5.94
N ARG A 39 8.96 6.81 -5.38
CA ARG A 39 10.22 7.52 -5.60
C ARG A 39 10.75 7.36 -7.03
N GLU A 40 10.38 6.27 -7.70
CA GLU A 40 10.72 6.03 -9.10
C GLU A 40 9.73 6.73 -10.05
N LEU A 41 8.49 6.96 -9.60
CA LEU A 41 7.42 7.57 -10.39
C LEU A 41 7.34 9.10 -10.29
N LEU A 42 7.88 9.67 -9.21
CA LEU A 42 7.88 11.11 -8.97
C LEU A 42 9.20 11.74 -9.44
N PRO A 43 9.15 12.97 -9.98
CA PRO A 43 10.35 13.71 -10.34
C PRO A 43 11.22 13.97 -9.11
N HIS A 44 12.54 14.02 -9.31
CA HIS A 44 13.52 14.23 -8.22
C HIS A 44 13.48 15.64 -7.62
N SER A 45 12.92 16.60 -8.35
CA SER A 45 12.75 17.99 -7.92
C SER A 45 11.31 18.43 -8.16
N ALA A 46 10.85 19.39 -7.35
CA ALA A 46 9.56 20.03 -7.58
C ALA A 46 9.57 20.76 -8.95
N PRO A 47 8.44 20.79 -9.66
CA PRO A 47 8.32 21.56 -10.90
C PRO A 47 8.44 23.06 -10.62
N ASP A 48 9.15 23.78 -11.49
CA ASP A 48 9.34 25.24 -11.38
C ASP A 48 8.10 26.03 -11.82
N LEU A 49 7.22 25.40 -12.58
CA LEU A 49 6.00 26.00 -13.12
C LEU A 49 4.77 25.41 -12.44
N PRO A 50 3.70 26.20 -12.28
CA PRO A 50 2.45 25.72 -11.74
C PRO A 50 1.78 24.74 -12.72
N GLU A 51 1.46 23.55 -12.22
CA GLU A 51 0.69 22.54 -12.95
C GLU A 51 -0.82 22.78 -12.80
N SER A 52 -1.61 22.23 -13.74
CA SER A 52 -3.06 22.33 -13.61
C SER A 52 -3.56 21.37 -12.53
N LEU A 53 -4.67 21.71 -11.86
CA LEU A 53 -5.29 20.81 -10.90
C LEU A 53 -5.66 19.45 -11.53
N GLN A 54 -5.95 19.45 -12.83
CA GLN A 54 -6.37 18.26 -13.55
C GLN A 54 -5.21 17.27 -13.69
N ASP A 55 -4.02 17.76 -14.01
CA ASP A 55 -2.79 16.93 -14.09
C ASP A 55 -2.45 16.33 -12.72
N VAL A 56 -2.62 17.12 -11.64
CA VAL A 56 -2.40 16.64 -10.27
C VAL A 56 -3.43 15.56 -9.87
N LEU A 57 -4.70 15.73 -10.22
CA LEU A 57 -5.74 14.73 -9.96
C LEU A 57 -5.50 13.43 -10.75
N ASP A 58 -4.99 13.54 -11.98
CA ASP A 58 -4.61 12.39 -12.79
C ASP A 58 -3.41 11.64 -12.19
N ASP A 59 -2.42 12.38 -11.69
CA ASP A 59 -1.30 11.79 -10.96
C ASP A 59 -1.74 11.08 -9.68
N ILE A 60 -2.68 11.64 -8.92
CA ILE A 60 -3.27 10.98 -7.75
C ILE A 60 -3.96 9.67 -8.17
N ARG A 61 -4.74 9.69 -9.25
CA ARG A 61 -5.42 8.50 -9.79
C ARG A 61 -4.45 7.38 -10.16
N GLN A 62 -3.38 7.72 -10.85
CA GLN A 62 -2.46 6.74 -11.41
C GLN A 62 -1.41 6.26 -10.41
N LYS A 63 -0.92 7.16 -9.54
CA LYS A 63 0.25 6.91 -8.69
C LYS A 63 -0.11 6.64 -7.22
N ILE A 64 -1.22 7.16 -6.69
CA ILE A 64 -1.53 7.11 -5.24
C ILE A 64 -2.65 6.11 -4.91
N ILE A 65 -3.73 6.08 -5.68
CA ILE A 65 -4.86 5.16 -5.44
C ILE A 65 -4.51 3.66 -5.41
N PRO A 66 -3.44 3.14 -6.08
CA PRO A 66 -3.17 1.71 -6.03
C PRO A 66 -2.78 1.14 -4.62
N ASP A 67 -2.71 1.95 -3.55
CA ASP A 67 -1.73 1.71 -2.48
C ASP A 67 -2.15 1.72 -0.98
N GLY A 68 -2.97 0.75 -0.55
CA GLY A 68 -3.09 0.26 0.85
C GLY A 68 -2.01 -0.76 1.33
N TYR A 69 -0.84 -0.28 1.79
CA TYR A 69 0.33 -1.10 2.20
C TYR A 69 0.41 -1.61 3.65
N PHE A 70 -0.62 -1.47 4.48
CA PHE A 70 -0.36 -1.58 5.93
C PHE A 70 -0.36 -3.02 6.51
N CYS A 71 -0.87 -4.04 5.82
CA CYS A 71 -1.16 -5.34 6.47
C CYS A 71 -0.20 -6.51 6.14
N TYR A 72 0.46 -6.51 4.97
CA TYR A 72 1.15 -7.73 4.47
C TYR A 72 2.51 -8.03 5.13
N LEU A 73 3.24 -7.02 5.60
CA LEU A 73 4.57 -7.24 6.20
C LEU A 73 4.49 -7.80 7.63
N PHE A 74 3.39 -7.60 8.35
CA PHE A 74 3.22 -8.15 9.70
C PHE A 74 2.74 -9.61 9.69
N TRP A 75 1.93 -10.01 8.69
CA TRP A 75 1.36 -11.36 8.61
C TRP A 75 2.39 -12.43 8.23
N THR A 76 3.32 -12.12 7.31
CA THR A 76 4.34 -13.10 6.87
C THR A 76 5.48 -13.27 7.88
N TRP A 77 5.79 -12.24 8.68
CA TRP A 77 6.84 -12.30 9.69
C TRP A 77 6.43 -13.13 10.90
N THR A 78 5.18 -13.00 11.36
CA THR A 78 4.63 -13.80 12.46
C THR A 78 4.46 -15.28 12.07
N ALA A 79 3.95 -15.56 10.86
CA ALA A 79 3.75 -16.93 10.39
C ALA A 79 5.08 -17.72 10.23
N LYS A 80 6.12 -17.10 9.66
CA LYS A 80 7.44 -17.74 9.54
C LYS A 80 8.12 -17.95 10.89
N ALA A 81 8.02 -16.98 11.80
CA ALA A 81 8.58 -17.09 13.14
C ALA A 81 7.95 -18.25 13.93
N GLN A 82 6.62 -18.39 13.89
CA GLN A 82 5.89 -19.48 14.54
C GLN A 82 6.26 -20.84 13.94
N PHE A 83 6.38 -20.95 12.62
CA PHE A 83 6.76 -22.19 11.95
C PHE A 83 8.19 -22.64 12.30
N MET A 84 9.14 -21.71 12.34
CA MET A 84 10.54 -21.97 12.73
C MET A 84 10.66 -22.43 14.19
N LEU A 85 9.89 -21.82 15.11
CA LEU A 85 9.82 -22.22 16.52
C LEU A 85 9.27 -23.65 16.66
N THR A 86 8.20 -23.99 15.94
CA THR A 86 7.60 -25.32 15.97
C THR A 86 8.56 -26.39 15.41
N LEU A 87 9.26 -26.11 14.31
CA LEU A 87 10.31 -26.99 13.76
C LEU A 87 11.46 -27.23 14.75
N ARG A 88 11.88 -26.19 15.49
CA ARG A 88 12.91 -26.30 16.51
C ARG A 88 12.45 -27.15 17.70
N MET A 89 11.18 -27.03 18.11
CA MET A 89 10.60 -27.86 19.17
C MET A 89 10.47 -29.33 18.73
N MET A 90 9.99 -29.58 17.51
CA MET A 90 9.90 -30.94 16.94
C MET A 90 11.28 -31.62 16.87
N ARG A 91 12.32 -30.90 16.40
CA ARG A 91 13.70 -31.43 16.38
C ARG A 91 14.25 -31.75 17.78
N LYS A 92 13.91 -30.95 18.80
CA LYS A 92 14.30 -31.24 20.19
C LYS A 92 13.58 -32.46 20.75
N LYS A 93 12.30 -32.65 20.41
CA LYS A 93 11.49 -33.78 20.87
C LYS A 93 11.99 -35.11 20.29
N VAL A 94 12.26 -35.15 18.98
CA VAL A 94 12.85 -36.33 18.31
C VAL A 94 14.22 -36.70 18.89
N LYS A 95 15.09 -35.72 19.18
CA LYS A 95 16.39 -35.99 19.83
C LYS A 95 16.25 -36.51 21.26
N LYS A 96 15.18 -36.12 21.98
CA LYS A 96 14.92 -36.57 23.35
C LYS A 96 14.35 -37.99 23.38
N GLU A 97 13.46 -38.34 22.45
CA GLU A 97 12.94 -39.70 22.30
C GLU A 97 14.03 -40.70 21.88
N LYS A 98 14.93 -40.33 20.96
CA LYS A 98 16.03 -41.19 20.52
C LYS A 98 17.11 -41.46 21.60
N LYS A 99 17.05 -40.76 22.74
CA LYS A 99 18.00 -40.92 23.88
C LYS A 99 17.40 -41.64 25.09
N ARG A 100 16.16 -42.12 25.03
CA ARG A 100 15.56 -42.90 26.12
C ARG A 100 16.01 -44.37 25.99
N PRO A 101 16.79 -44.93 26.93
CA PRO A 101 17.02 -46.38 26.95
C PRO A 101 15.74 -47.10 27.39
N GLU A 102 15.55 -48.33 26.90
CA GLU A 102 14.47 -49.24 27.30
C GLU A 102 14.51 -49.56 28.80
#